data_AF-A0A060YQ31-F1
#
_entry.id   AF-A0A060YQ31-F1
#
_cell.length_a   1.000
_cell.length_b   1.000
_cell.length_c   1.000
_cell.angle_alpha   90.00
_cell.angle_beta   90.00
_cell.angle_gamma   90.00
#
_symmetry.space_group_name_H-M   'P 1'
#
loop_
_entity.id
_entity.type
_entity.pdbx_description
1 polymer ?
#
loop_
_entity_poly.entity_id
_entity_poly.type
_entity_poly.pdbx_seq_one_letter_code
_entity_poly.pdbx_strand_id
1 'polypeptide(L)'
;MLESFIDTQKFSVMRSMRKTFARYLAFRRDNNELLLFILKQLVSEQVAYQRNRYGAQQDTIEIPEKDLVDKARQISIHNLSVFYDSDAFRSNKFSHDTKKKLILQQF
;
A
#
# COMPACT_ATOMS: atom_id res chain seq x y z
N MET A 1 9.95 0.96 10.00
CA MET A 1 10.83 1.11 11.18
C MET A 1 11.61 -0.17 11.51
N LEU A 2 10.99 -1.33 11.75
CA LEU A 2 11.75 -2.56 12.10
C LEU A 2 12.67 -3.06 10.96
N GLU A 3 12.21 -3.13 9.70
CA GLU A 3 13.08 -3.49 8.58
C GLU A 3 14.22 -2.49 8.39
N SER A 4 13.89 -1.20 8.35
CA SER A 4 14.88 -0.12 8.25
C SER A 4 15.92 -0.19 9.37
N PHE A 5 15.52 -0.54 10.59
CA PHE A 5 16.43 -0.75 11.71
C PHE A 5 17.33 -1.98 11.49
N ILE A 6 16.76 -3.11 11.05
CA ILE A 6 17.50 -4.34 10.76
C ILE A 6 18.51 -4.11 9.63
N ASP A 7 18.15 -3.34 8.61
CA ASP A 7 18.99 -3.09 7.43
C ASP A 7 20.17 -2.15 7.71
N THR A 8 20.07 -1.32 8.75
CA THR A 8 21.20 -0.49 9.22
C THR A 8 22.23 -1.24 10.06
N GLN A 9 21.97 -2.52 10.41
CA GLN A 9 22.88 -3.31 11.24
C GLN A 9 24.03 -3.94 10.45
N LYS A 10 25.15 -4.23 11.13
CA LYS A 10 26.27 -5.02 10.56
C LYS A 10 25.74 -6.32 9.95
N PHE A 11 26.28 -6.71 8.80
CA PHE A 11 25.77 -7.82 7.97
C PHE A 11 25.47 -9.12 8.75
N SER A 12 26.36 -9.53 9.66
CA SER A 12 26.16 -10.73 10.50
C SER A 12 24.97 -10.59 11.46
N VAL A 13 24.82 -9.41 12.08
CA VAL A 13 23.72 -9.06 12.98
C VAL A 13 22.41 -8.96 12.20
N MET A 14 22.41 -8.25 11.07
CA MET A 14 21.27 -8.14 10.17
C MET A 14 20.75 -9.52 9.77
N ARG A 15 21.62 -10.45 9.35
CA ARG A 15 21.23 -11.81 8.95
C ARG A 15 20.61 -12.60 10.11
N SER A 16 21.18 -12.49 11.31
CA SER A 16 20.64 -13.12 12.53
C SER A 16 19.27 -12.54 12.91
N MET A 17 19.13 -11.21 12.86
CA MET A 17 17.87 -10.52 13.15
C MET A 17 16.80 -10.88 12.12
N ARG A 18 17.10 -10.90 10.82
CA ARG A 18 16.16 -11.33 9.77
C ARG A 18 15.68 -12.76 10.01
N LYS A 19 16.58 -13.70 10.40
CA LYS A 19 16.20 -15.08 10.73
C LYS A 19 15.26 -15.12 11.95
N THR A 20 15.56 -14.33 12.97
CA THR A 20 14.78 -14.27 14.22
C THR A 20 13.40 -13.65 14.00
N PHE A 21 13.32 -12.60 13.20
CA PHE A 21 12.09 -11.85 12.92
C PHE A 21 11.38 -12.27 11.64
N ALA A 22 11.82 -13.34 10.96
CA ALA A 22 11.33 -13.76 9.65
C ALA A 22 9.81 -13.86 9.57
N ARG A 23 9.16 -14.41 10.61
CA ARG A 23 7.69 -14.54 10.66
C ARG A 23 6.99 -13.19 10.69
N TYR A 24 7.53 -12.22 11.43
CA TYR A 24 6.96 -10.88 11.53
C TYR A 24 7.19 -10.06 10.25
N LEU A 25 8.33 -10.27 9.60
CA LEU A 25 8.65 -9.66 8.31
C LEU A 25 7.74 -10.21 7.20
N ALA A 26 7.55 -11.53 7.15
CA ALA A 26 6.64 -12.19 6.21
C ALA A 26 5.20 -11.68 6.38
N PHE A 27 4.66 -11.69 7.60
CA PHE A 27 3.31 -11.18 7.88
C PHE A 27 3.11 -9.72 7.43
N ARG A 28 4.13 -8.86 7.61
CA ARG A 28 4.08 -7.48 7.11
C ARG A 28 4.06 -7.41 5.59
N ARG A 29 4.88 -8.22 4.91
CA ARG A 29 4.91 -8.29 3.44
C ARG A 29 3.56 -8.76 2.89
N ASP A 30 2.99 -9.80 3.47
CA ASP A 30 1.70 -10.37 3.06
C ASP A 30 0.58 -9.31 3.21
N ASN A 31 0.58 -8.56 4.31
CA ASN A 31 -0.36 -7.46 4.51
C ASN A 31 -0.21 -6.35 3.47
N ASN A 32 1.02 -6.00 3.08
CA ASN A 32 1.26 -4.99 2.04
C ASN A 32 0.78 -5.48 0.67
N GLU A 33 0.99 -6.76 0.34
CA GLU A 33 0.52 -7.36 -0.91
C GLU A 33 -1.02 -7.41 -0.95
N LEU A 34 -1.67 -7.77 0.17
CA LEU A 34 -3.13 -7.73 0.33
C LEU A 34 -3.71 -6.32 0.16
N LEU A 35 -3.12 -5.32 0.83
CA LEU A 35 -3.55 -3.93 0.69
C LEU A 35 -3.38 -3.40 -0.73
N LEU A 36 -2.28 -3.77 -1.39
CA LEU A 36 -2.04 -3.39 -2.79
C LEU A 36 -3.08 -4.02 -3.72
N PHE A 37 -3.43 -5.29 -3.50
CA PHE A 37 -4.46 -5.97 -4.27
C PHE A 37 -5.81 -5.26 -4.13
N ILE A 38 -6.21 -4.94 -2.89
CA ILE A 38 -7.45 -4.20 -2.61
C ILE A 38 -7.44 -2.83 -3.28
N LEU A 39 -6.33 -2.10 -3.19
CA LEU A 39 -6.22 -0.77 -3.80
C LEU A 39 -6.34 -0.85 -5.33
N LYS A 40 -5.68 -1.82 -5.98
CA LYS A 40 -5.82 -2.05 -7.43
C LYS A 40 -7.25 -2.39 -7.84
N GLN A 41 -7.99 -3.10 -6.99
CA GLN A 41 -9.40 -3.37 -7.24
C GLN A 41 -10.22 -2.06 -7.19
N LEU A 42 -10.01 -1.22 -6.17
CA LEU A 42 -10.67 0.09 -6.06
C LEU A 42 -10.37 1.00 -7.27
N VAL A 43 -9.11 1.01 -7.73
CA VAL A 43 -8.70 1.69 -8.96
C VAL A 43 -9.52 1.19 -10.14
N SER A 44 -9.57 -0.12 -10.35
CA SER A 44 -10.25 -0.71 -11.50
C SER A 44 -11.73 -0.39 -11.52
N GLU A 45 -12.38 -0.43 -10.35
CA GLU A 45 -13.78 -0.02 -10.17
C GLU A 45 -13.98 1.47 -10.53
N GLN A 46 -13.07 2.33 -10.07
CA GLN A 46 -13.12 3.78 -10.35
C GLN A 46 -12.89 4.10 -11.83
N VAL A 47 -11.95 3.41 -12.49
CA VAL A 47 -11.73 3.54 -13.95
C VAL A 47 -12.97 3.13 -14.73
N ALA A 48 -13.55 1.98 -14.39
CA ALA A 48 -14.74 1.48 -15.07
C ALA A 48 -15.91 2.47 -14.91
N TYR A 49 -16.11 3.01 -13.71
CA TYR A 49 -17.13 4.02 -13.45
C TYR A 49 -16.91 5.29 -14.29
N GLN A 50 -15.69 5.84 -14.28
CA GLN A 50 -15.38 7.05 -15.04
C GLN A 50 -15.48 6.85 -16.54
N ARG A 51 -15.00 5.72 -17.06
CA ARG A 51 -15.09 5.39 -18.49
C ARG A 51 -16.54 5.29 -18.95
N ASN A 52 -17.40 4.63 -18.18
CA ASN A 52 -18.82 4.49 -18.51
C ASN A 52 -19.58 5.82 -18.43
N ARG A 53 -19.16 6.74 -17.54
CA ARG A 53 -19.83 8.02 -17.31
C ARG A 53 -19.36 9.14 -18.22
N TYR A 54 -18.06 9.22 -18.50
CA TYR A 54 -17.42 10.36 -19.17
C TYR A 54 -16.74 9.98 -20.49
N GLY A 55 -16.58 8.68 -20.81
CA GLY A 55 -16.01 8.20 -22.07
C GLY A 55 -14.49 8.41 -22.25
N ALA A 56 -13.89 9.31 -21.47
CA ALA A 56 -12.46 9.62 -21.51
C ALA A 56 -11.67 8.85 -20.44
N GLN A 57 -10.46 8.43 -20.81
CA GLN A 57 -9.49 7.86 -19.87
C GLN A 57 -8.79 9.00 -19.14
N GLN A 58 -8.87 9.02 -17.80
CA GLN A 58 -8.15 10.01 -16.99
C GLN A 58 -6.70 9.55 -16.76
N ASP A 59 -5.76 10.49 -16.88
CA ASP A 59 -4.33 10.24 -16.62
C ASP A 59 -4.03 10.04 -15.12
N THR A 60 -4.94 10.48 -14.25
CA THR A 60 -4.84 10.34 -12.80
C THR A 60 -6.15 9.87 -12.22
N ILE A 61 -6.10 8.85 -11.36
CA ILE A 61 -7.26 8.36 -10.62
C ILE A 61 -7.15 8.79 -9.17
N GLU A 62 -8.24 9.35 -8.65
CA GLU A 62 -8.37 9.70 -7.25
C GLU A 62 -9.25 8.69 -6.53
N ILE A 63 -8.75 8.16 -5.41
CA ILE A 63 -9.44 7.20 -4.56
C ILE A 63 -9.51 7.77 -3.14
N PRO A 64 -10.68 7.83 -2.51
CA PRO A 64 -10.81 8.20 -1.11
C PRO A 64 -10.02 7.25 -0.21
N GLU A 65 -9.18 7.78 0.68
CA GLU A 65 -8.42 6.97 1.64
C GLU A 65 -9.35 6.11 2.52
N LYS A 66 -10.54 6.64 2.82
CA LYS A 66 -11.55 5.97 3.63
C LYS A 66 -11.92 4.59 3.05
N ASP A 67 -12.02 4.45 1.74
CA ASP A 67 -12.46 3.21 1.10
C ASP A 67 -11.44 2.10 1.30
N LEU A 68 -10.14 2.44 1.23
CA LEU A 68 -9.06 1.50 1.53
C LEU A 68 -9.04 1.15 3.02
N VAL A 69 -9.21 2.14 3.91
CA VAL A 69 -9.22 1.94 5.37
C VAL A 69 -10.38 1.03 5.79
N ASP A 70 -11.57 1.23 5.24
CA ASP A 70 -12.74 0.44 5.59
C ASP A 70 -12.61 -1.01 5.11
N LYS A 71 -12.06 -1.25 3.90
CA LYS A 71 -11.74 -2.61 3.44
C LYS A 71 -10.60 -3.25 4.25
N ALA A 72 -9.56 -2.50 4.61
CA ALA A 72 -8.46 -2.99 5.44
C ALA A 72 -8.94 -3.41 6.84
N ARG A 73 -9.88 -2.67 7.43
CA ARG A 73 -10.46 -3.01 8.75
C ARG A 73 -11.20 -4.35 8.73
N GLN A 74 -11.84 -4.72 7.62
CA GLN A 74 -12.54 -6.01 7.48
C GLN A 74 -11.60 -7.21 7.56
N ILE A 75 -10.35 -7.04 7.15
CA ILE A 75 -9.30 -8.06 7.23
C ILE A 75 -8.36 -7.86 8.44
N SER A 76 -8.82 -7.10 9.45
CA SER A 76 -8.08 -6.83 10.70
C SER A 76 -6.75 -6.09 10.52
N ILE A 77 -6.61 -5.31 9.44
CA ILE A 77 -5.46 -4.42 9.23
C ILE A 77 -5.85 -3.00 9.64
N HIS A 78 -5.28 -2.52 10.74
CA HIS A 78 -5.61 -1.21 11.32
C HIS A 78 -4.58 -0.13 11.03
N ASN A 79 -3.36 -0.50 10.62
CA ASN A 79 -2.26 0.44 10.40
C ASN A 79 -1.83 0.40 8.92
N LEU A 80 -2.20 1.44 8.18
CA LEU A 80 -1.86 1.61 6.76
C LEU A 80 -0.64 2.52 6.54
N SER A 81 -0.13 3.20 7.59
CA SER A 81 1.02 4.11 7.46
C SER A 81 2.24 3.38 6.90
N VAL A 82 2.46 2.14 7.32
CA VAL A 82 3.58 1.31 6.82
C VAL A 82 3.39 0.92 5.34
N PHE A 83 2.14 0.82 4.89
CA PHE A 83 1.84 0.54 3.49
C PHE A 83 2.09 1.75 2.60
N TYR A 84 1.71 2.96 3.03
CA TYR A 84 1.97 4.20 2.27
C TYR A 84 3.47 4.48 2.11
N ASP A 85 4.27 4.12 3.12
CA ASP A 85 5.74 4.23 3.05
C ASP A 85 6.42 3.07 2.29
N SER A 86 5.67 2.02 1.92
CA SER A 86 6.25 0.83 1.30
C SER A 86 6.69 1.07 -0.14
N ASP A 87 7.76 0.39 -0.55
CA ASP A 87 8.23 0.41 -1.93
C ASP A 87 7.18 -0.19 -2.88
N ALA A 88 6.37 -1.13 -2.42
CA ALA A 88 5.28 -1.70 -3.20
C ALA A 88 4.26 -0.63 -3.63
N PHE A 89 3.91 0.31 -2.73
CA PHE A 89 3.00 1.41 -3.04
C PHE A 89 3.61 2.37 -4.06
N ARG A 90 4.87 2.80 -3.84
CA ARG A 90 5.58 3.73 -4.73
C ARG A 90 5.87 3.13 -6.11
N SER A 91 6.27 1.86 -6.17
CA SER A 91 6.58 1.15 -7.43
C SER A 91 5.37 0.99 -8.33
N ASN A 92 4.15 1.01 -7.76
CA ASN A 92 2.89 0.98 -8.52
C ASN A 92 2.35 2.39 -8.85
N LYS A 93 3.20 3.43 -8.74
CA LYS A 93 2.87 4.84 -9.03
C LYS A 93 1.71 5.39 -8.20
N PHE A 94 1.56 4.93 -6.96
CA PHE A 94 0.62 5.51 -6.01
C PHE A 94 1.26 6.62 -5.18
N SER A 95 0.47 7.64 -4.86
CA SER A 95 0.81 8.73 -3.94
C SER A 95 -0.32 8.94 -2.93
N HIS A 96 0.02 9.25 -1.69
CA HIS A 96 -0.94 9.50 -0.63
C HIS A 96 -0.91 10.97 -0.22
N ASP A 97 -2.05 11.65 -0.37
CA ASP A 97 -2.24 13.03 0.11
C ASP A 97 -2.95 12.99 1.46
N THR A 98 -2.18 13.16 2.53
CA THR A 98 -2.68 13.20 3.92
C THR A 98 -3.60 14.38 4.21
N LYS A 99 -3.48 15.50 3.48
CA LYS A 99 -4.32 16.70 3.69
C LYS A 99 -5.69 16.50 3.08
N LYS A 100 -5.74 15.95 1.87
CA LYS A 100 -7.00 15.69 1.15
C LYS A 100 -7.62 14.34 1.48
N LYS A 101 -6.90 13.44 2.15
CA LYS A 101 -7.30 12.04 2.41
C LYS A 101 -7.62 11.30 1.11
N LEU A 102 -6.75 11.48 0.12
CA LEU A 102 -6.86 10.88 -1.20
C LEU A 102 -5.62 10.04 -1.51
N ILE A 103 -5.85 8.94 -2.20
CA ILE A 103 -4.82 8.13 -2.83
C ILE A 103 -4.91 8.39 -4.33
N LEU A 104 -3.80 8.86 -4.90
CA LEU A 104 -3.68 9.20 -6.31
C LEU A 104 -2.90 8.09 -7.00
N GLN A 105 -3.39 7.64 -8.15
CA GLN A 105 -2.62 6.80 -9.06
C GLN A 105 -2.35 7.55 -10.35
N GLN A 106 -1.09 7.60 -10.76
CA GLN A 106 -0.66 8.11 -12.06
C GLN A 106 -0.33 6.95 -12.99
N PHE A 107 -0.77 7.00 -14.25
CA PHE A 107 -0.45 5.97 -15.25
C PHE A 107 0.88 6.19 -15.97
#